data_AF-F0T170-F1
#
_entry.id   AF-F0T170-F1
#
_cell.length_a   1.000
_cell.length_b   1.000
_cell.length_c   1.000
_cell.angle_alpha   90.00
_cell.angle_beta   90.00
_cell.angle_gamma   90.00
#
_symmetry.space_group_name_H-M   'P 1'
#
loop_
_entity.id
_entity.type
_entity.pdbx_description
1 polymer ?
#
loop_
_entity_poly.entity_id
_entity_poly.type
_entity_poly.pdbx_seq_one_letter_code
_entity_poly.pdbx_strand_id
1 'polypeptide(L)'
;MTIRILDNCPACGACLMVCPVKALAISGSKLTVNESCIECGLCIQQCPVQQLVLPKDTPSPSPAGKGKGKRSEDIQAKEVKNNAKVTGV
;
A
#
# COMPACT_ATOMS: atom_id res chain seq x y z
N MET A 1 -0.75 9.77 23.22
CA MET A 1 -0.81 8.36 22.74
C MET A 1 -0.53 8.39 21.25
N THR A 2 0.41 7.59 20.78
CA THR A 2 0.95 7.70 19.41
C THR A 2 1.09 6.31 18.79
N ILE A 3 1.29 6.27 17.47
CA ILE A 3 1.53 5.03 16.74
C ILE A 3 2.89 4.44 17.13
N ARG A 4 2.93 3.11 17.29
CA ARG A 4 4.15 2.36 17.59
C ARG A 4 4.82 1.88 16.29
N ILE A 5 6.14 2.00 16.22
CA ILE A 5 6.96 1.61 15.08
C ILE A 5 7.74 0.35 15.47
N LEU A 6 7.71 -0.67 14.61
CA LEU A 6 8.44 -1.92 14.82
C LEU A 6 9.90 -1.78 14.37
N ASP A 7 10.76 -2.67 14.90
CA ASP A 7 12.21 -2.65 14.67
C ASP A 7 12.60 -2.82 13.19
N ASN A 8 11.77 -3.49 12.39
CA ASN A 8 12.04 -3.74 10.98
C ASN A 8 11.59 -2.59 10.05
N CYS A 9 11.28 -1.40 10.58
CA CYS A 9 10.88 -0.27 9.75
C CYS A 9 12.08 0.25 8.92
N PRO A 10 12.04 0.17 7.57
CA PRO A 10 13.16 0.63 6.73
C PRO A 10 13.21 2.16 6.58
N ALA A 11 12.38 2.89 7.34
CA ALA A 11 12.21 4.34 7.22
C ALA A 11 12.00 4.81 5.76
N CYS A 12 11.20 4.07 4.97
CA CYS A 12 11.03 4.30 3.53
C CYS A 12 10.32 5.62 3.15
N GLY A 13 9.72 6.34 4.11
CA GLY A 13 9.05 7.61 3.84
C GLY A 13 7.61 7.53 3.34
N ALA A 14 7.09 6.35 2.99
CA ALA A 14 5.71 6.21 2.48
C ALA A 14 4.65 6.79 3.44
N CYS A 15 4.84 6.57 4.74
CA CYS A 15 3.94 7.07 5.77
C CYS A 15 3.95 8.61 5.92
N LEU A 16 5.03 9.30 5.54
CA LEU A 16 5.14 10.75 5.64
C LEU A 16 4.24 11.44 4.61
N MET A 17 4.16 10.88 3.39
CA MET A 17 3.38 11.47 2.29
C MET A 17 1.87 11.43 2.54
N VAL A 18 1.41 10.44 3.33
CA VAL A 18 -0.02 10.24 3.61
C VAL A 18 -0.46 10.81 4.94
N CYS A 19 0.46 11.37 5.74
CA CYS A 19 0.15 11.89 7.06
C CYS A 19 -0.46 13.31 6.94
N PRO A 20 -1.75 13.50 7.24
CA PRO A 20 -2.40 14.81 7.06
C PRO A 20 -1.87 15.87 8.03
N VAL A 21 -1.43 15.43 9.21
CA VAL A 21 -0.91 16.28 10.29
C VAL A 21 0.62 16.33 10.32
N LYS A 22 1.31 15.69 9.36
CA LYS A 22 2.78 15.61 9.28
C LYS A 22 3.45 15.25 10.62
N ALA A 23 2.86 14.32 11.37
CA ALA A 23 3.36 13.91 12.68
C ALA A 23 4.59 12.98 12.60
N LEU A 24 4.93 12.46 11.42
CA LEU A 24 6.03 11.53 11.20
C LEU A 24 7.28 12.25 10.68
N ALA A 25 8.44 11.90 11.21
CA ALA A 25 9.74 12.41 10.77
C ALA A 25 10.76 11.28 10.66
N ILE A 26 11.66 11.35 9.67
CA ILE A 26 12.76 10.39 9.51
C ILE A 26 14.04 11.09 9.93
N SER A 27 14.78 10.47 10.84
CA SER A 27 16.11 10.91 11.24
C SER A 27 17.12 9.80 10.97
N GLY A 28 17.94 9.99 9.93
CA GLY A 28 18.83 8.96 9.39
C GLY A 28 18.05 7.73 8.91
N SER A 29 18.13 6.65 9.68
CA SER A 29 17.48 5.36 9.37
C SER A 29 16.32 5.01 10.32
N LYS A 30 15.92 5.95 11.20
CA LYS A 30 14.86 5.72 12.19
C LYS A 30 13.67 6.63 11.92
N LEU A 31 12.50 6.03 11.85
CA LEU A 31 11.22 6.75 11.82
C LEU A 31 10.83 7.14 13.24
N THR A 32 10.39 8.39 13.41
CA THR A 32 9.93 8.94 14.70
C THR A 32 8.54 9.55 14.54
N VAL A 33 7.71 9.45 15.57
CA VAL A 33 6.36 10.04 15.63
C VAL A 33 6.32 11.11 16.71
N ASN A 34 5.75 12.27 16.36
CA ASN A 34 5.46 13.37 17.26
C ASN A 34 4.11 13.23 17.95
N GLU A 35 3.88 14.04 18.98
CA GLU A 35 2.63 14.09 19.73
C GLU A 35 1.43 14.61 18.93
N SER A 36 1.68 15.29 17.80
CA SER A 36 0.63 15.71 16.85
C SER A 36 -0.09 14.54 16.16
N CYS A 37 0.32 13.29 16.41
CA CYS A 37 -0.31 12.11 15.85
C CYS A 37 -1.76 11.99 16.32
N ILE A 38 -2.71 12.17 15.41
CA ILE A 38 -4.15 11.99 15.64
C ILE A 38 -4.61 10.53 15.50
N GLU A 39 -3.68 9.59 15.34
CA GLU A 39 -3.98 8.16 15.30
C GLU A 39 -4.99 7.77 14.19
N CYS A 40 -4.92 8.45 13.04
CA CYS A 40 -5.83 8.26 11.91
C CYS A 40 -5.66 6.92 11.15
N GLY A 41 -4.58 6.18 11.38
CA GLY A 41 -4.32 4.87 10.74
C GLY A 41 -3.87 4.88 9.27
N LEU A 42 -3.84 6.03 8.60
CA LEU A 42 -3.45 6.14 7.18
C LEU A 42 -2.03 5.63 6.90
N CYS A 43 -1.09 5.91 7.81
CA CYS A 43 0.29 5.45 7.68
C CYS A 43 0.46 3.93 7.78
N ILE A 44 -0.47 3.23 8.45
CA ILE A 44 -0.46 1.76 8.56
C ILE A 44 -0.93 1.14 7.25
N GLN A 45 -2.01 1.68 6.70
CA GLN A 45 -2.59 1.27 5.42
C GLN A 45 -1.62 1.41 4.25
N GLN A 46 -0.79 2.45 4.29
CA GLN A 46 0.19 2.75 3.23
C GLN A 46 1.55 2.11 3.47
N CYS A 47 1.77 1.47 4.62
CA CYS A 47 3.04 0.84 4.91
C CYS A 47 3.13 -0.51 4.16
N PRO A 48 4.02 -0.65 3.16
CA PRO A 48 4.10 -1.88 2.36
C PRO A 48 4.62 -3.08 3.18
N VAL A 49 5.41 -2.80 4.22
CA VAL A 49 6.00 -3.79 5.13
C VAL A 49 5.24 -3.93 6.45
N GLN A 50 4.14 -3.18 6.61
CA GLN A 50 3.25 -3.24 7.78
C GLN A 50 3.94 -3.08 9.15
N GLN A 51 4.93 -2.19 9.25
CA GLN A 51 5.76 -2.00 10.46
C GLN A 51 5.24 -0.92 11.43
N LEU A 52 3.95 -0.57 11.36
CA LEU A 52 3.32 0.47 12.20
C LEU A 52 2.04 -0.10 12.83
N VAL A 53 1.81 0.20 14.12
CA VAL A 53 0.69 -0.34 14.91
C VAL A 53 0.04 0.75 15.77
N LEU A 54 -1.30 0.81 15.78
CA LEU A 54 -2.08 1.68 16.65
C LEU A 54 -2.23 1.07 18.05
N PRO A 55 -2.15 1.87 19.13
CA PRO A 55 -2.28 1.36 20.49
C PRO A 55 -3.73 1.04 20.91
N LYS A 56 -4.76 1.47 20.14
CA LYS A 56 -6.17 1.42 20.55
C LYS A 56 -6.98 0.29 19.92
N ASP A 57 -6.46 -0.34 18.88
CA ASP A 57 -7.21 -1.33 18.13
C ASP A 57 -7.01 -2.71 18.77
N THR A 58 -8.00 -3.12 19.57
CA THR A 58 -8.33 -4.55 19.68
C THR A 58 -8.32 -5.14 18.27
N PRO A 59 -7.67 -6.29 18.03
CA PRO A 59 -7.57 -6.87 16.70
C PRO A 59 -8.96 -7.30 16.22
N SER A 60 -9.69 -6.40 15.58
CA SER A 60 -10.74 -6.74 14.64
C SER A 60 -10.06 -6.68 13.28
N PRO A 61 -9.52 -7.81 12.77
CA PRO A 61 -8.93 -7.88 11.45
C PRO A 61 -10.05 -7.70 10.42
N SER A 62 -10.42 -6.44 10.17
CA SER A 62 -11.15 -6.08 8.97
C SER A 62 -10.10 -5.52 8.01
N PRO A 63 -9.59 -6.34 7.07
CA PRO A 63 -8.61 -5.92 6.08
C PRO A 63 -9.23 -4.91 5.09
N ALA A 64 -9.34 -3.66 5.51
CA ALA A 64 -9.30 -2.51 4.61
C ALA A 64 -7.82 -2.30 4.23
N GLY A 65 -7.40 -2.13 2.98
CA GLY A 65 -8.13 -2.19 1.72
C GLY A 65 -7.23 -2.70 0.61
N LYS A 66 -7.80 -3.58 -0.22
CA LYS A 66 -7.28 -3.92 -1.55
C LYS A 66 -7.28 -2.64 -2.40
N GLY A 67 -6.11 -2.05 -2.64
CA GLY A 67 -5.91 -1.14 -3.75
C GLY A 67 -5.97 -1.91 -5.07
N LYS A 68 -7.16 -2.15 -5.62
CA LYS A 68 -7.32 -2.56 -7.02
C LYS A 68 -6.93 -1.36 -7.90
N GLY A 69 -5.65 -1.25 -8.22
CA GLY A 69 -5.19 -0.55 -9.42
C GLY A 69 -5.84 -1.20 -10.64
N LYS A 70 -6.41 -0.37 -11.50
CA LYS A 70 -7.35 -0.70 -12.58
C LYS A 70 -6.67 -1.61 -13.61
N ARG A 71 -7.28 -2.77 -13.90
CA ARG A 71 -6.93 -3.60 -15.05
C ARG A 71 -7.87 -3.25 -16.20
N SER A 72 -7.37 -2.51 -17.20
CA SER A 72 -7.94 -2.43 -18.55
C SER A 72 -6.90 -1.99 -19.60
N GLU A 73 -5.68 -2.55 -19.57
CA GLU A 73 -4.91 -2.76 -20.81
C GLU A 73 -5.23 -4.18 -21.30
N ASP A 74 -6.26 -4.31 -22.15
CA ASP A 74 -6.52 -5.51 -22.93
C ASP A 74 -5.77 -5.38 -24.27
N ILE A 75 -4.48 -5.70 -24.25
CA ILE A 75 -3.67 -5.91 -25.46
C ILE A 75 -2.82 -7.16 -25.22
N GLN A 76 -3.29 -8.33 -25.67
CA GLN A 76 -2.49 -9.48 -26.15
C GLN A 76 -3.48 -10.60 -26.56
N ALA A 77 -3.82 -10.75 -27.84
CA ALA A 77 -3.12 -11.54 -28.85
C ALA A 77 -3.10 -13.08 -28.63
N LYS A 78 -3.47 -13.79 -29.70
CA LYS A 78 -3.27 -15.24 -30.01
C LYS A 78 -4.27 -16.18 -29.31
N GLU A 79 -4.90 -17.18 -29.91
CA GLU A 79 -4.47 -18.03 -31.04
C GLU A 79 -5.67 -18.91 -31.47
N VAL A 80 -6.13 -18.84 -32.73
CA VAL A 80 -6.68 -20.03 -33.43
C VAL A 80 -6.15 -19.97 -34.85
N LYS A 81 -5.06 -20.68 -35.05
CA LYS A 81 -4.60 -21.11 -36.36
C LYS A 81 -5.63 -22.12 -36.90
N ASN A 82 -5.76 -22.14 -38.22
CA ASN A 82 -6.20 -23.27 -39.04
C ASN A 82 -7.71 -23.42 -39.32
N ASN A 83 -8.14 -22.91 -40.48
CA ASN A 83 -8.64 -23.73 -41.60
C ASN A 83 -8.77 -22.76 -42.80
N ALA A 84 -7.92 -22.82 -43.82
CA ALA A 84 -8.03 -23.73 -44.96
C ALA A 84 -9.38 -23.61 -45.70
N LYS A 85 -9.30 -23.57 -47.05
CA LYS A 85 -10.40 -23.54 -48.03
C LYS A 85 -11.11 -22.17 -48.12
N VAL A 86 -11.31 -21.57 -49.29
CA VAL A 86 -11.73 -22.17 -50.56
C VAL A 86 -11.64 -21.10 -51.68
N THR A 87 -10.96 -21.45 -52.78
CA THR A 87 -11.14 -21.04 -54.20
C THR A 87 -11.43 -19.56 -54.54
N GLY A 88 -10.72 -18.90 -55.46
CA GLY A 88 -10.30 -19.40 -56.77
C GLY A 88 -11.41 -19.22 -57.80
N VAL A 89 -11.58 -18.00 -58.32
CA VAL A 89 -11.94 -17.62 -59.71
C VAL A 89 -11.97 -16.10 -59.81
#